data_AF-A0A1G5F7G3-F1
#
_entry.id   AF-A0A1G5F7G3-F1
#
_cell.length_a   1.000
_cell.length_b   1.000
_cell.length_c   1.000
_cell.angle_alpha   90.00
_cell.angle_beta   90.00
_cell.angle_gamma   90.00
#
_symmetry.space_group_name_H-M   'P 1'
#
loop_
_entity.id
_entity.type
_entity.pdbx_description
1 polymer ?
#
loop_
_entity_poly.entity_id
_entity_poly.type
_entity_poly.pdbx_seq_one_letter_code
_entity_poly.pdbx_strand_id
1 'polypeptide(L)'
;MEKIYSTLLTMPSNYVAMDENTMEYVEGGKGINLANSVSYLSRSACLTKAKSLKAQGYCINMSQTDVAKEIHAHAVILYLGVPAALAAVVAGAGAAAKGILDIANHGADGIDLDDNLDSGRVEAYNIVWYLGVA
;
A
#
# COMPACT_ATOMS: atom_id res chain seq x y z
N MET A 1 49.48 10.02 -36.61
CA MET A 1 48.21 9.49 -37.15
C MET A 1 47.34 9.08 -35.97
N GLU A 2 46.39 9.93 -35.59
CA GLU A 2 45.42 9.61 -34.55
C GLU A 2 44.35 8.67 -35.13
N LYS A 3 44.09 7.55 -34.43
CA LYS A 3 42.98 6.65 -34.73
C LYS A 3 41.74 7.16 -34.00
N ILE A 4 40.82 7.75 -34.74
CA ILE A 4 39.49 8.13 -34.24
C ILE A 4 38.63 6.86 -34.25
N TYR A 5 38.41 6.26 -33.09
CA TYR A 5 37.41 5.20 -32.93
C TYR A 5 36.04 5.86 -32.78
N SER A 6 35.37 6.07 -33.91
CA SER A 6 33.94 6.38 -33.94
C SER A 6 33.17 5.11 -33.56
N THR A 7 33.06 4.84 -32.27
CA THR A 7 32.19 3.78 -31.74
C THR A 7 30.75 4.28 -31.76
N LEU A 8 30.21 4.50 -32.96
CA LEU A 8 28.78 4.69 -33.14
C LEU A 8 28.11 3.34 -32.84
N LEU A 9 27.45 3.27 -31.69
CA LEU A 9 26.64 2.13 -31.29
C LEU A 9 25.58 1.92 -32.37
N THR A 10 25.79 0.96 -33.26
CA THR A 10 24.92 0.72 -34.40
C THR A 10 23.79 -0.17 -33.93
N MET A 11 22.56 0.34 -33.93
CA MET A 11 21.39 -0.44 -33.52
C MET A 11 21.17 -1.61 -34.50
N PRO A 12 20.83 -2.82 -34.02
CA PRO A 12 20.49 -3.95 -34.88
C PRO A 12 19.36 -3.59 -35.84
N SER A 13 19.40 -4.11 -37.07
CA SER A 13 18.41 -3.83 -38.12
C SER A 13 16.97 -4.23 -37.77
N ASN A 14 16.76 -4.99 -36.70
CA ASN A 14 15.48 -5.48 -36.21
C ASN A 14 15.21 -4.95 -34.79
N TYR A 15 15.26 -3.64 -34.59
CA TYR A 15 14.86 -3.04 -33.32
C TYR A 15 13.35 -2.75 -33.33
N VAL A 16 12.70 -3.02 -32.21
CA VAL A 16 11.35 -2.52 -31.94
C VAL A 16 11.53 -1.33 -31.01
N ALA A 17 11.10 -0.15 -31.44
CA ALA A 17 11.07 1.02 -30.56
C ALA A 17 9.99 0.79 -29.50
N MET A 18 10.41 0.70 -28.25
CA MET A 18 9.52 0.67 -27.09
C MET A 18 9.32 2.11 -26.62
N ASP A 19 8.11 2.48 -26.25
CA ASP A 19 7.88 3.83 -25.72
C ASP A 19 8.56 3.99 -24.35
N GLU A 20 8.92 5.23 -24.03
CA GLU A 20 9.63 5.58 -22.80
C GLU A 20 8.87 5.13 -21.55
N ASN A 21 7.53 5.21 -21.54
CA ASN A 21 6.74 4.79 -20.38
C ASN A 21 6.81 3.27 -20.17
N THR A 22 6.83 2.47 -21.24
CA THR A 22 7.01 1.02 -21.12
C THR A 22 8.45 0.66 -20.71
N MET A 23 9.43 1.47 -21.09
CA MET A 23 10.83 1.31 -20.66
C MET A 23 11.06 1.69 -19.19
N GLU A 24 10.22 2.59 -18.65
CA GLU A 24 10.17 2.97 -17.24
C GLU A 24 9.24 2.07 -16.40
N TYR A 25 8.39 1.27 -17.05
CA TYR A 25 7.46 0.37 -16.39
C TYR A 25 8.22 -0.81 -15.74
N VAL A 26 8.40 -0.72 -14.44
CA VAL A 26 8.83 -1.86 -13.62
C VAL A 26 7.56 -2.53 -13.10
N GLU A 27 7.26 -3.76 -13.55
CA GLU A 27 6.33 -4.63 -12.81
C GLU A 27 6.97 -4.89 -11.43
N GLY A 28 6.62 -4.05 -10.47
CA GLY A 28 7.32 -3.98 -9.20
C GLY A 28 6.34 -3.88 -8.07
N GLY A 29 6.12 -5.01 -7.42
CA GLY A 29 5.39 -5.13 -6.17
C GLY A 29 4.34 -6.22 -6.23
N LYS A 30 4.49 -7.24 -5.38
CA LYS A 30 3.42 -8.22 -5.18
C LYS A 30 2.49 -7.67 -4.12
N GLY A 31 1.19 -7.78 -4.35
CA GLY A 31 0.22 -7.70 -3.28
C GLY A 31 0.42 -8.87 -2.30
N ILE A 32 0.01 -8.69 -1.05
CA ILE A 32 0.10 -9.75 -0.04
C ILE A 32 -1.10 -9.70 0.89
N ASN A 33 -1.70 -10.87 1.14
CA ASN A 33 -2.63 -11.02 2.23
C ASN A 33 -1.87 -11.44 3.50
N LEU A 34 -1.83 -10.54 4.49
CA LEU A 34 -1.22 -10.78 5.79
C LEU A 34 -2.24 -11.27 6.81
N ALA A 35 -1.86 -12.28 7.58
CA ALA A 35 -2.61 -12.65 8.78
C ALA A 35 -2.61 -11.47 9.77
N ASN A 36 -3.79 -11.17 10.32
CA ASN A 36 -3.96 -10.10 11.29
C ASN A 36 -3.35 -10.50 12.64
N SER A 37 -2.92 -9.52 13.44
CA SER A 37 -2.27 -9.74 14.73
C SER A 37 -2.57 -8.60 15.68
N VAL A 38 -2.79 -8.91 16.97
CA VAL A 38 -3.01 -7.91 18.03
C VAL A 38 -1.82 -6.94 18.13
N SER A 39 -0.61 -7.37 17.76
CA SER A 39 0.57 -6.51 17.72
C SER A 39 0.41 -5.31 16.78
N TYR A 40 -0.45 -5.40 15.77
CA TYR A 40 -0.72 -4.34 14.79
C TYR A 40 -1.65 -3.24 15.33
N LEU A 41 -2.13 -3.36 16.57
CA LEU A 41 -2.66 -2.20 17.30
C LEU A 41 -1.55 -1.16 17.59
N SER A 42 -0.29 -1.58 17.65
CA SER A 42 0.83 -0.65 17.81
C SER A 42 1.29 -0.07 16.48
N ARG A 43 1.22 1.25 16.34
CA ARG A 43 1.70 1.97 15.13
C ARG A 43 3.17 1.69 14.82
N SER A 44 4.02 1.57 15.84
CA SER A 44 5.45 1.22 15.66
C SER A 44 5.66 -0.19 15.12
N ALA A 45 4.81 -1.14 15.52
CA ALA A 45 4.85 -2.50 14.98
C ALA A 45 4.42 -2.51 13.51
N CYS A 46 3.38 -1.75 13.16
CA CYS A 46 2.93 -1.60 11.77
C CYS A 46 4.01 -0.97 10.88
N LEU A 47 4.68 0.09 11.34
CA LEU A 47 5.79 0.71 10.60
C LEU A 47 6.97 -0.27 10.40
N THR A 48 7.29 -1.06 11.41
CA THR A 48 8.35 -2.08 11.33
C THR A 48 7.97 -3.17 10.33
N LYS A 49 6.71 -3.63 10.36
CA LYS A 49 6.19 -4.62 9.42
C LYS A 49 6.16 -4.09 7.99
N ALA A 50 5.67 -2.86 7.78
CA ALA A 50 5.66 -2.19 6.48
C ALA A 50 7.07 -2.09 5.89
N LYS A 51 8.06 -1.69 6.70
CA LYS A 51 9.46 -1.65 6.28
C LYS A 51 9.96 -3.04 5.84
N SER A 52 9.62 -4.08 6.58
CA SER A 52 9.98 -5.47 6.23
C SER A 52 9.34 -5.93 4.93
N LEU A 53 8.07 -5.58 4.67
CA LEU A 53 7.35 -5.96 3.45
C LEU A 53 7.95 -5.29 2.22
N LYS A 54 8.24 -4.00 2.32
CA LYS A 54 8.91 -3.26 1.25
C LYS A 54 10.31 -3.81 0.96
N ALA A 55 11.08 -4.16 1.98
CA ALA A 55 12.38 -4.79 1.80
C ALA A 55 12.30 -6.18 1.12
N GLN A 56 11.16 -6.86 1.23
CA GLN A 56 10.87 -8.13 0.57
C GLN A 56 10.28 -7.97 -0.85
N GLY A 57 10.06 -6.73 -1.30
CA GLY A 57 9.51 -6.45 -2.63
C GLY A 57 7.98 -6.50 -2.71
N TYR A 58 7.27 -6.38 -1.59
CA TYR A 58 5.82 -6.19 -1.56
C TYR A 58 5.47 -4.71 -1.43
N CYS A 59 4.32 -4.30 -1.97
CA CYS A 59 3.78 -2.93 -1.82
C CYS A 59 4.81 -1.84 -2.19
N ILE A 60 5.53 -2.04 -3.31
CA ILE A 60 6.63 -1.16 -3.75
C ILE A 60 6.06 0.20 -4.15
N ASN A 61 4.89 0.20 -4.78
CA ASN A 61 4.20 1.40 -5.27
C ASN A 61 3.45 2.19 -4.18
N MET A 62 3.37 1.67 -2.95
CA MET A 62 2.82 2.38 -1.78
C MET A 62 3.90 3.00 -0.91
N SER A 63 3.63 4.11 -0.24
CA SER A 63 4.56 4.61 0.80
C SER A 63 4.59 3.66 2.00
N GLN A 64 5.73 3.58 2.71
CA GLN A 64 5.83 2.76 3.93
C GLN A 64 4.75 3.15 4.96
N THR A 65 4.45 4.44 5.03
CA THR A 65 3.43 4.97 5.93
C THR A 65 2.04 4.49 5.53
N ASP A 66 1.71 4.43 4.24
CA ASP A 66 0.39 4.01 3.81
C ASP A 66 0.16 2.51 4.03
N VAL A 67 1.17 1.69 3.77
CA VAL A 67 1.15 0.26 4.15
C VAL A 67 0.96 0.11 5.66
N ALA A 68 1.64 0.91 6.47
CA ALA A 68 1.49 0.85 7.93
C ALA A 68 0.11 1.29 8.42
N LYS A 69 -0.50 2.31 7.77
CA LYS A 69 -1.85 2.78 8.10
C LYS A 69 -2.90 1.73 7.78
N GLU A 70 -2.78 1.06 6.64
CA GLU A 70 -3.69 0.00 6.22
C GLU A 70 -3.62 -1.19 7.20
N ILE A 71 -2.41 -1.67 7.51
CA ILE A 71 -2.22 -2.75 8.52
C ILE A 71 -2.85 -2.36 9.86
N HIS A 72 -2.62 -1.13 10.33
CA HIS A 72 -3.15 -0.65 11.59
C HIS A 72 -4.68 -0.53 11.55
N ALA A 73 -5.25 -0.04 10.45
CA ALA A 73 -6.69 0.13 10.32
C ALA A 73 -7.43 -1.22 10.37
N HIS A 74 -6.93 -2.23 9.66
CA HIS A 74 -7.48 -3.58 9.73
C HIS A 74 -7.40 -4.16 11.15
N ALA A 75 -6.29 -3.94 11.86
CA ALA A 75 -6.13 -4.44 13.22
C ALA A 75 -7.07 -3.74 14.23
N VAL A 76 -7.18 -2.41 14.15
CA VAL A 76 -8.07 -1.63 15.03
C VAL A 76 -9.52 -2.03 14.80
N ILE A 77 -9.97 -2.10 13.56
CA ILE A 77 -11.35 -2.45 13.24
C ILE A 77 -11.67 -3.89 13.66
N LEU A 78 -10.75 -4.84 13.47
CA LEU A 78 -10.96 -6.24 13.86
C LEU A 78 -11.00 -6.44 15.38
N TYR A 79 -10.05 -5.88 16.13
CA TYR A 79 -9.89 -6.19 17.55
C TYR A 79 -10.61 -5.22 18.49
N LEU A 80 -10.74 -3.95 18.09
CA LEU A 80 -11.38 -2.90 18.91
C LEU A 80 -12.76 -2.52 18.37
N GLY A 81 -13.16 -3.04 17.20
CA GLY A 81 -14.38 -2.65 16.51
C GLY A 81 -14.27 -1.26 15.88
N VAL A 82 -15.40 -0.72 15.42
CA VAL A 82 -15.50 0.66 14.95
C VAL A 82 -15.54 1.60 16.17
N PRO A 83 -14.53 2.46 16.42
CA PRO A 83 -14.56 3.39 17.55
C PRO A 83 -15.76 4.35 17.48
N ALA A 84 -16.31 4.77 18.61
CA ALA A 84 -17.46 5.69 18.64
C ALA A 84 -17.19 7.04 17.93
N ALA A 85 -15.95 7.55 18.03
CA ALA A 85 -15.50 8.73 17.28
C ALA A 85 -15.46 8.48 15.77
N LEU A 86 -15.13 7.25 15.36
CA LEU A 86 -15.14 6.84 13.96
C LEU A 86 -16.57 6.64 13.45
N ALA A 87 -17.47 6.09 14.27
CA ALA A 87 -18.90 5.94 13.97
C ALA A 87 -19.58 7.31 13.71
N ALA A 88 -19.18 8.36 14.43
CA ALA A 88 -19.66 9.73 14.19
C ALA A 88 -19.18 10.31 12.85
N VAL A 89 -17.95 9.96 12.41
CA VAL A 89 -17.41 10.35 11.09
C VAL A 89 -18.07 9.53 9.98
N VAL A 90 -18.27 8.23 10.18
CA VAL A 90 -18.98 7.30 9.28
C VAL A 90 -20.43 7.74 9.06
N ALA A 91 -21.11 8.25 10.08
CA ALA A 91 -22.47 8.78 9.96
C ALA A 91 -22.58 10.06 9.12
N GLY A 92 -21.48 10.77 8.85
CA GLY A 92 -21.44 12.03 8.10
C GLY A 92 -20.66 12.01 6.78
N ALA A 93 -19.78 11.03 6.55
CA ALA A 93 -18.86 10.97 5.41
C ALA A 93 -19.05 9.70 4.56
N GLY A 94 -19.74 9.81 3.43
CA GLY A 94 -20.19 8.67 2.63
C GLY A 94 -19.10 7.72 2.09
N ALA A 95 -17.90 8.23 1.75
CA ALA A 95 -16.82 7.41 1.18
C ALA A 95 -16.00 6.68 2.26
N ALA A 96 -15.55 7.39 3.30
CA ALA A 96 -14.81 6.80 4.42
C ALA A 96 -15.67 5.78 5.19
N ALA A 97 -16.97 6.06 5.34
CA ALA A 97 -17.93 5.13 5.94
C ALA A 97 -17.96 3.78 5.24
N LYS A 98 -18.02 3.80 3.90
CA LYS A 98 -18.05 2.60 3.07
C LYS A 98 -16.76 1.82 3.22
N GLY A 99 -15.59 2.47 3.17
CA GLY A 99 -14.30 1.82 3.34
C GLY A 99 -14.15 1.15 4.72
N ILE A 100 -14.61 1.78 5.79
CA ILE A 100 -14.58 1.21 7.15
C ILE A 100 -15.47 -0.02 7.26
N LEU A 101 -16.69 0.04 6.70
CA LEU A 101 -17.62 -1.09 6.70
C LEU A 101 -17.07 -2.28 5.91
N ASP A 102 -16.39 -1.99 4.80
CA ASP A 102 -15.75 -2.97 3.94
C ASP A 102 -14.61 -3.69 4.66
N ILE A 103 -13.73 -2.94 5.33
CA ILE A 103 -12.67 -3.50 6.19
C ILE A 103 -13.27 -4.33 7.34
N ALA A 104 -14.38 -3.89 7.93
CA ALA A 104 -15.04 -4.62 9.01
C ALA A 104 -15.63 -5.96 8.54
N ASN A 105 -16.22 -5.98 7.34
CA ASN A 105 -16.81 -7.19 6.75
C ASN A 105 -15.75 -8.21 6.31
N HIS A 106 -14.58 -7.74 5.88
CA HIS A 106 -13.47 -8.57 5.41
C HIS A 106 -12.33 -8.73 6.42
N GLY A 107 -12.47 -8.21 7.64
CA GLY A 107 -11.39 -8.23 8.64
C GLY A 107 -10.95 -9.63 9.06
N ALA A 108 -11.81 -10.63 8.90
CA ALA A 108 -11.50 -12.05 9.15
C ALA A 108 -10.71 -12.71 8.00
N ASP A 109 -10.77 -12.15 6.79
CA ASP A 109 -10.08 -12.66 5.59
C ASP A 109 -8.58 -12.30 5.57
N GLY A 110 -8.15 -11.45 6.52
CA GLY A 110 -6.79 -10.97 6.66
C GLY A 110 -6.65 -9.49 6.28
N ILE A 111 -5.42 -9.08 6.01
CA ILE A 111 -5.06 -7.72 5.58
C ILE A 111 -4.58 -7.84 4.14
N ASP A 112 -5.46 -7.55 3.19
CA ASP A 112 -5.12 -7.57 1.78
C ASP A 112 -4.43 -6.26 1.40
N LEU A 113 -3.11 -6.32 1.24
CA LEU A 113 -2.31 -5.19 0.78
C LEU A 113 -2.17 -5.28 -0.73
N ASP A 114 -2.95 -4.49 -1.45
CA ASP A 114 -2.77 -4.30 -2.88
C ASP A 114 -1.57 -3.37 -3.12
N ASP A 115 -0.76 -3.68 -4.13
CA ASP A 115 0.42 -2.89 -4.47
C ASP A 115 0.05 -1.47 -4.96
N ASN A 116 -1.16 -1.30 -5.48
CA ASN A 116 -1.60 -0.06 -6.13
C ASN A 116 -2.33 0.96 -5.23
N LEU A 117 -2.21 0.87 -3.90
CA LEU A 117 -2.89 1.74 -2.92
C LEU A 117 -4.41 1.76 -3.14
N ASP A 118 -5.18 1.17 -2.22
CA ASP A 118 -6.64 1.13 -2.34
C ASP A 118 -7.26 2.54 -2.14
N SER A 119 -7.29 3.31 -3.23
CA SER A 119 -7.70 4.73 -3.28
C SER A 119 -9.08 4.99 -2.68
N GLY A 120 -9.98 4.00 -2.69
CA GLY A 120 -11.29 4.08 -2.07
C GLY A 120 -11.27 3.99 -0.54
N ARG A 121 -10.19 3.45 0.05
CA ARG A 121 -10.06 3.19 1.50
C ARG A 121 -8.96 4.02 2.18
N VAL A 122 -8.15 4.77 1.42
CA VAL A 122 -7.07 5.64 1.97
C VAL A 122 -7.58 6.61 3.04
N GLU A 123 -8.73 7.26 2.82
CA GLU A 123 -9.29 8.16 3.84
C GLU A 123 -9.66 7.42 5.12
N ALA A 124 -10.26 6.22 5.02
CA ALA A 124 -10.56 5.40 6.18
C ALA A 124 -9.29 5.05 6.96
N TYR A 125 -8.22 4.64 6.27
CA TYR A 125 -6.94 4.32 6.91
C TYR A 125 -6.32 5.53 7.61
N ASN A 126 -6.38 6.71 6.99
CA ASN A 126 -5.89 7.96 7.59
C ASN A 126 -6.68 8.32 8.85
N ILE A 127 -8.01 8.25 8.80
CA ILE A 127 -8.86 8.56 9.95
C ILE A 127 -8.57 7.60 11.10
N VAL A 128 -8.48 6.29 10.84
CA VAL A 128 -8.14 5.30 11.86
C VAL A 128 -6.72 5.53 12.40
N TRP A 129 -5.77 5.92 11.56
CA TRP A 129 -4.40 6.23 12.01
C TRP A 129 -4.32 7.42 12.97
N TYR A 130 -5.15 8.45 12.80
CA TYR A 130 -5.13 9.62 13.68
C TYR A 130 -6.06 9.49 14.90
N LEU A 131 -7.19 8.79 14.76
CA LEU A 131 -8.20 8.63 15.82
C LEU A 131 -8.09 7.31 16.60
N GLY A 132 -7.46 6.29 16.01
CA GLY A 132 -7.29 4.97 16.59
C GLY A 132 -6.29 5.00 17.74
N VAL A 133 -6.68 4.40 18.86
CA VAL A 133 -5.91 4.31 20.10
C VAL A 133 -4.52 3.71 19.83
N ALA A 134 -3.50 4.28 20.46
CA ALA A 134 -2.07 4.08 20.21
C ALA A 134 -1.53 2.67 20.51
#